data_AF-A0A1B6KSH8-F1
#
_entry.id   AF-A0A1B6KSH8-F1
#
_cell.length_a   1.000
_cell.length_b   1.000
_cell.length_c   1.000
_cell.angle_alpha   90.00
_cell.angle_beta   90.00
_cell.angle_gamma   90.00
#
_symmetry.space_group_name_H-M   'P 1'
#
loop_
_entity.id
_entity.type
_entity.pdbx_description
1 polymer ?
#
loop_
_entity_poly.entity_id
_entity_poly.type
_entity_poly.pdbx_seq_one_letter_code
_entity_poly.pdbx_strand_id
1 'polypeptide(L)'
;FEKDFYKLMNNSVFGKSMENVRNRCDIKLGNEEFSLKQAKKNNFKCFNIFDENCIASHMYKQKVKFNKPIYIGFSVLDLSKLLMYEFYYDKLKKYDTDLNLCYMET
;
A
#
# COMPACT_ATOMS: atom_id res chain seq x y z
N PHE A 1 -21.39 7.88 9.09
CA PHE A 1 -20.35 8.88 9.44
C PHE A 1 -19.40 8.35 10.52
N GLU A 2 -19.84 8.21 11.77
CA GLU A 2 -18.95 7.80 12.88
C GLU A 2 -18.42 6.36 12.73
N LYS A 3 -19.28 5.39 12.42
CA LYS A 3 -18.89 4.00 12.12
C LYS A 3 -17.88 3.91 10.97
N ASP A 4 -18.09 4.66 9.90
CA ASP A 4 -17.22 4.64 8.72
C ASP A 4 -15.86 5.27 9.02
N PHE A 5 -15.84 6.31 9.86
CA PHE A 5 -14.62 6.93 10.34
C PHE A 5 -13.77 5.94 11.15
N TYR A 6 -14.36 5.23 12.12
CA TYR A 6 -13.65 4.22 12.90
C TYR A 6 -13.17 3.04 12.04
N LYS A 7 -14.00 2.58 11.10
CA LYS A 7 -13.58 1.54 10.13
C LYS A 7 -12.39 1.99 9.31
N LEU A 8 -12.42 3.22 8.78
CA LEU A 8 -11.34 3.78 7.98
C LEU A 8 -10.05 3.91 8.79
N MET A 9 -10.13 4.36 10.05
CA MET A 9 -8.94 4.46 10.91
C MET A 9 -8.24 3.11 11.08
N ASN A 10 -8.99 2.05 11.39
CA ASN A 10 -8.43 0.71 11.53
C ASN A 10 -7.82 0.20 10.22
N ASN A 11 -8.56 0.32 9.11
CA ASN A 11 -8.08 -0.13 7.80
C ASN A 11 -6.85 0.65 7.32
N SER A 12 -6.78 1.96 7.63
CA SER A 12 -5.67 2.82 7.25
C SER A 12 -4.38 2.43 7.97
N VAL A 13 -4.45 2.08 9.26
CA VAL A 13 -3.28 1.61 10.03
C VAL A 13 -2.76 0.29 9.46
N PHE A 14 -3.66 -0.66 9.18
CA PHE A 14 -3.31 -1.92 8.52
C PHE A 14 -2.61 -1.67 7.17
N GLY A 15 -3.24 -0.90 6.28
CA GLY A 15 -2.67 -0.57 4.97
C GLY A 15 -1.32 0.15 5.07
N LYS A 16 -1.14 0.99 6.10
CA LYS A 16 0.12 1.71 6.33
C LYS A 16 1.25 0.78 6.76
N SER A 17 0.94 -0.25 7.54
CA SER A 17 1.93 -1.26 7.98
C SER A 17 2.48 -2.08 6.81
N MET A 18 1.65 -2.35 5.80
CA MET A 18 2.00 -3.13 4.59
C MET A 18 2.41 -2.25 3.39
N GLU A 19 2.67 -0.96 3.62
CA GLU A 19 2.98 -0.03 2.53
C GLU A 19 4.23 -0.45 1.73
N ASN A 20 4.10 -0.59 0.42
CA ASN A 20 5.24 -0.86 -0.46
C ASN A 20 6.06 0.42 -0.73
N VAL A 21 7.13 0.58 0.03
CA VAL A 21 8.04 1.74 -0.08
C VAL A 21 8.79 1.83 -1.41
N ARG A 22 8.87 0.76 -2.21
CA ARG A 22 9.55 0.75 -3.52
C ARG A 22 8.76 1.53 -4.57
N ASN A 23 7.44 1.62 -4.41
CA ASN A 23 6.58 2.35 -5.34
C ASN A 23 6.66 3.88 -5.14
N ARG A 24 7.37 4.35 -4.12
CA ARG A 24 7.58 5.79 -3.89
C ARG A 24 8.62 6.33 -4.88
N CYS A 25 8.31 7.45 -5.51
CA CYS A 25 9.27 8.23 -6.29
C CYS A 25 9.63 9.53 -5.58
N ASP A 26 10.81 10.06 -5.88
CA ASP A 26 11.19 11.40 -5.45
C ASP A 26 10.80 12.37 -6.56
N ILE A 27 10.02 13.39 -6.23
CA ILE A 27 9.63 14.44 -7.17
C ILE A 27 10.35 15.71 -6.78
N LYS A 28 11.01 16.35 -7.74
CA LYS A 28 11.68 17.63 -7.55
C LYS A 28 11.05 18.67 -8.46
N LEU A 29 10.56 19.75 -7.89
CA LEU A 29 9.94 20.86 -8.60
C LEU A 29 10.96 21.98 -8.82
N GLY A 30 10.96 22.58 -10.00
CA GLY A 30 11.76 23.77 -10.28
C GLY A 30 11.53 24.30 -11.69
N ASN A 31 12.31 25.32 -12.07
CA ASN A 31 12.32 25.89 -13.41
C ASN A 31 12.99 24.94 -14.43
N GLU A 32 13.00 25.34 -15.69
CA GLU A 32 13.63 24.61 -16.79
C GLU A 32 15.10 24.28 -16.53
N GLU A 33 15.92 25.28 -16.19
CA GLU A 33 17.35 25.06 -15.93
C GLU A 33 17.62 24.07 -14.80
N PHE A 34 16.85 24.15 -13.70
CA PHE A 34 16.97 23.21 -12.59
C PHE A 34 16.56 21.81 -13.01
N SER A 35 15.46 21.68 -13.74
CA SER A 35 14.92 20.40 -14.19
C SER A 35 15.88 19.70 -15.17
N LEU A 36 16.48 20.46 -16.09
CA LEU A 36 17.54 19.96 -16.99
C LEU A 36 18.76 19.44 -16.22
N LYS A 37 19.15 20.10 -15.11
CA LYS A 37 20.21 19.57 -14.23
C LYS A 37 19.82 18.25 -13.58
N GLN A 38 18.54 18.01 -13.29
CA GLN A 38 18.09 16.72 -12.75
C GLN A 38 18.03 15.62 -13.80
N ALA A 39 17.69 15.93 -15.06
CA ALA A 39 17.73 14.95 -16.15
C ALA A 39 19.11 14.33 -16.38
N LYS A 40 20.18 15.05 -16.04
CA LYS A 40 21.55 14.53 -16.14
C LYS A 40 21.88 13.44 -15.11
N LYS A 41 21.04 13.23 -14.09
CA LYS A 41 21.28 12.21 -13.07
C LYS A 41 20.80 10.84 -13.55
N ASN A 42 21.55 9.81 -13.20
CA ASN A 42 21.26 8.42 -13.59
C ASN A 42 19.92 7.87 -13.07
N ASN A 43 19.33 8.50 -12.05
CA ASN A 43 18.06 8.10 -11.47
C ASN A 43 16.87 8.95 -11.97
N PHE A 44 17.05 9.74 -13.02
CA PHE A 44 15.96 10.45 -13.66
C PHE A 44 14.98 9.47 -14.32
N LYS A 45 13.68 9.77 -14.24
CA LYS A 45 12.62 8.98 -14.87
C LYS A 45 11.93 9.75 -15.99
N CYS A 46 11.32 10.89 -15.67
CA CYS A 46 10.58 11.71 -16.61
C CYS A 46 10.32 13.11 -16.05
N PHE A 47 9.88 14.01 -16.93
CA PHE A 47 9.34 15.31 -16.54
C PHE A 47 7.81 15.29 -16.61
N ASN A 48 7.20 16.10 -15.76
CA ASN A 48 5.81 16.51 -15.88
C ASN A 48 5.79 18.04 -15.80
N ILE A 49 5.44 18.70 -16.91
CA ILE A 49 5.53 20.15 -17.07
C ILE A 49 4.15 20.73 -16.73
N PHE A 50 4.09 21.57 -15.70
CA PHE A 50 2.87 22.31 -15.37
C PHE A 50 2.91 23.71 -15.97
N ASP A 51 4.08 24.36 -15.89
CA ASP A 51 4.35 25.71 -16.41
C ASP A 51 5.87 25.91 -16.62
N GLU A 52 6.29 26.99 -17.27
CA GLU A 52 7.70 27.30 -17.58
C GLU A 52 8.58 27.37 -16.31
N ASN A 53 8.01 27.86 -15.21
CA ASN A 53 8.67 27.96 -13.90
C ASN A 53 8.36 26.78 -12.97
N CYS A 54 7.50 25.84 -13.38
CA CYS A 54 7.02 24.74 -12.55
C CYS A 54 7.03 23.42 -13.30
N ILE A 55 8.18 22.75 -13.28
CA ILE A 55 8.40 21.44 -13.87
C ILE A 55 8.70 20.44 -12.77
N ALA A 56 7.96 19.33 -12.74
CA ALA A 56 8.19 18.20 -11.88
C ALA A 56 9.13 17.18 -12.53
N SER A 57 10.33 17.06 -11.97
CA SER A 57 11.28 16.01 -12.32
C SER A 57 11.02 14.78 -11.46
N HIS A 58 10.53 13.70 -12.07
CA HIS A 58 10.38 12.41 -11.40
C HIS A 58 11.71 11.68 -11.37
N MET A 59 12.09 11.23 -10.17
CA MET A 59 13.35 10.52 -9.92
C MET A 59 13.07 9.16 -9.25
N TYR A 60 13.78 8.13 -9.68
CA TYR A 60 13.87 6.87 -8.96
C TYR A 60 14.65 7.04 -7.65
N LYS A 61 14.24 6.30 -6.62
CA LYS A 61 15.00 6.23 -5.36
C LYS A 61 16.25 5.39 -5.55
N GLN A 62 17.42 6.00 -5.35
CA GLN A 62 18.70 5.26 -5.40
C GLN A 62 18.89 4.35 -4.19
N LYS A 63 18.32 4.71 -3.03
CA LYS A 63 18.34 3.91 -1.81
C LYS A 63 16.94 3.83 -1.24
N VAL A 64 16.48 2.61 -0.96
CA VAL A 64 15.18 2.36 -0.35
C VAL A 64 15.40 1.77 1.04
N LYS A 65 14.87 2.44 2.06
CA LYS A 65 14.89 1.94 3.44
C LYS A 65 13.59 1.21 3.74
N PHE A 66 13.66 -0.07 4.09
CA PHE A 66 12.51 -0.84 4.57
C PHE A 66 12.25 -0.49 6.04
N ASN A 67 11.45 0.55 6.26
CA ASN A 67 11.11 1.05 7.59
C ASN A 67 9.64 0.82 7.97
N LYS A 68 8.97 -0.10 7.27
CA LYS A 68 7.57 -0.43 7.51
C LYS A 68 7.49 -1.73 8.31
N PRO A 69 6.64 -1.79 9.35
CA PRO A 69 6.47 -2.99 10.15
C PRO A 69 5.55 -3.98 9.43
N ILE A 70 6.01 -4.51 8.28
CA ILE A 70 5.22 -5.37 7.39
C ILE A 70 4.75 -6.64 8.11
N TYR A 71 5.54 -7.13 9.07
CA TYR A 71 5.19 -8.28 9.89
C TYR A 71 3.89 -8.11 10.67
N ILE A 72 3.54 -6.88 11.10
CA ILE A 72 2.28 -6.61 11.80
C ILE A 72 1.09 -6.86 10.86
N GLY A 73 1.14 -6.29 9.66
CA GLY A 73 0.08 -6.49 8.67
C GLY A 73 -0.03 -7.94 8.23
N PHE A 74 1.10 -8.63 8.07
CA PHE A 74 1.12 -10.07 7.81
C PHE A 74 0.40 -10.86 8.92
N SER A 75 0.76 -10.64 10.19
CA SER A 75 0.14 -11.32 11.33
C SER A 75 -1.37 -11.05 11.43
N VAL A 76 -1.80 -9.80 11.24
CA VAL A 76 -3.23 -9.43 11.27
C VAL A 76 -4.01 -10.14 10.16
N LEU A 77 -3.46 -10.20 8.95
CA LEU A 77 -4.09 -10.88 7.82
C LEU A 77 -4.20 -12.38 8.06
N ASP A 78 -3.15 -13.00 8.57
CA ASP A 78 -3.14 -14.43 8.87
C ASP A 78 -4.14 -14.80 9.97
N LEU A 79 -4.20 -14.01 11.05
CA LEU A 79 -5.20 -14.20 12.11
C LEU A 79 -6.63 -14.01 11.58
N SER A 80 -6.85 -13.05 10.68
CA SER A 80 -8.16 -12.81 10.08
C SER A 80 -8.63 -14.01 9.24
N LYS A 81 -7.72 -14.59 8.45
CA LYS A 81 -8.00 -15.82 7.68
C LYS A 81 -8.23 -17.02 8.59
N LEU A 82 -7.43 -17.17 9.64
CA LEU A 82 -7.60 -18.25 10.61
C LEU A 82 -8.99 -18.20 11.24
N LEU A 83 -9.43 -17.01 11.67
CA LEU A 83 -10.76 -16.81 12.23
C LEU A 83 -11.87 -17.21 11.24
N MET A 84 -11.73 -16.88 9.96
CA MET A 84 -12.68 -17.29 8.92
C MET A 84 -12.73 -18.81 8.76
N TYR A 85 -11.56 -19.46 8.74
CA TYR A 85 -11.49 -20.92 8.64
C TYR A 85 -12.05 -21.62 9.88
N GLU A 86 -11.72 -21.16 11.08
CA GLU A 86 -12.29 -21.66 12.34
C GLU A 86 -13.81 -21.51 12.35
N PHE A 87 -14.34 -20.37 11.88
CA PHE A 87 -15.79 -20.20 11.77
C PHE A 87 -16.41 -21.22 10.82
N TYR A 88 -15.81 -21.45 9.65
CA TYR A 88 -16.33 -22.42 8.70
C TYR A 88 -16.22 -23.87 9.22
N TYR A 89 -15.02 -24.31 9.59
CA TYR A 89 -14.77 -25.72 9.94
C TYR A 89 -15.28 -26.09 11.34
N ASP A 90 -15.11 -25.20 12.32
CA ASP A 90 -15.45 -25.50 13.71
C ASP A 90 -16.85 -25.08 14.13
N LYS A 91 -17.51 -24.19 13.38
CA LYS A 91 -18.89 -23.80 13.67
C LYS A 91 -19.85 -24.32 12.61
N LEU A 92 -19.71 -23.89 11.36
CA LEU A 92 -20.69 -24.20 10.31
C LEU A 92 -20.68 -25.69 9.91
N LYS A 93 -19.51 -26.25 9.61
CA LYS A 93 -19.38 -27.64 9.14
C LYS A 93 -19.70 -28.69 10.22
N LYS A 94 -19.52 -28.33 11.49
CA LYS A 94 -19.94 -29.17 12.62
C LYS A 94 -21.45 -29.10 12.86
N TYR A 95 -22.08 -27.98 12.50
CA TYR A 95 -23.53 -27.81 12.61
C TYR A 95 -24.27 -28.52 11.47
N ASP A 96 -23.78 -28.41 10.25
CA ASP A 96 -24.30 -29.10 9.07
C ASP A 96 -23.15 -29.72 8.27
N THR A 97 -23.12 -31.06 8.24
CA THR A 97 -22.07 -31.82 7.56
C THR A 97 -22.18 -31.76 6.04
N ASP A 98 -23.35 -31.45 5.49
CA ASP A 98 -23.58 -31.37 4.04
C ASP A 98 -23.29 -29.97 3.49
N LEU A 99 -23.10 -28.98 4.38
CA LEU A 99 -22.78 -27.61 4.02
C LEU A 99 -21.41 -27.52 3.32
N ASN A 100 -21.40 -27.01 2.09
CA ASN A 100 -20.19 -26.87 1.28
C ASN A 100 -19.82 -25.40 1.11
N LEU A 101 -18.53 -25.10 1.27
CA LEU A 101 -18.00 -23.76 1.02
C LEU A 101 -18.02 -23.46 -0.48
N CYS A 102 -18.78 -22.44 -0.87
CA CYS A 102 -18.78 -21.95 -2.25
C CYS A 102 -17.77 -20.82 -2.48
N TYR A 103 -17.73 -19.84 -1.57
CA TYR A 103 -16.88 -18.65 -1.71
C TYR A 103 -16.57 -18.03 -0.34
N MET A 104 -15.38 -17.47 -0.20
CA MET A 104 -15.00 -16.62 0.94
C MET A 104 -14.34 -15.34 0.41
N GLU A 105 -14.85 -14.20 0.86
CA GLU A 105 -14.27 -12.88 0.59
C GLU A 105 -13.74 -12.30 1.88
N THR A 106 -12.55 -11.70 1.83
CA THR A 106 -11.83 -11.12 2.97
C THR A 106 -11.83 -9.60 2.87
#